data_AF-A0A3C1L5S9-F1
#
_entry.id   AF-A0A3C1L5S9-F1
#
_cell.length_a   1.000
_cell.length_b   1.000
_cell.length_c   1.000
_cell.angle_alpha   90.00
_cell.angle_beta   90.00
_cell.angle_gamma   90.00
#
_symmetry.space_group_name_H-M   'P 1'
#
loop_
_entity.id
_entity.type
_entity.pdbx_description
1 polymer ?
#
loop_
_entity_poly.entity_id
_entity_poly.type
_entity_poly.pdbx_seq_one_letter_code
_entity_poly.pdbx_strand_id
1 'polypeptide(L)'
;VVPINSRSAEIEGTKCHARVADAVDEIDAAMIMVTGAAAVDAVRECAARGIHHVWLFRGVGSPGAVSTASVAACRQHGLDAVVGACPLMFLQPVESVHRVHLAVRRFNRECAPAGSRTR
;
A
#
# COMPACT_ATOMS: atom_id res chain seq x y z
N VAL A 1 -4.27 2.09 13.71
CA VAL A 1 -3.24 1.66 12.74
C VAL A 1 -2.50 0.49 13.38
N VAL A 2 -2.32 -0.61 12.66
CA VAL A 2 -1.66 -1.82 13.18
C VAL A 2 -0.32 -2.01 12.45
N PRO A 3 0.84 -1.91 13.13
CA PRO A 3 2.13 -2.08 12.47
C PRO A 3 2.43 -3.57 12.22
N ILE A 4 2.90 -3.87 11.00
CA ILE A 4 3.34 -5.20 10.59
C ILE A 4 4.81 -5.13 10.15
N ASN A 5 5.70 -5.79 10.89
CA ASN A 5 7.13 -5.84 10.60
C ASN A 5 7.79 -7.03 11.32
N SER A 6 8.31 -7.99 10.57
CA SER A 6 8.98 -9.18 11.12
C SER A 6 10.28 -8.89 11.88
N ARG A 7 10.79 -7.66 11.81
CA ARG A 7 12.04 -7.23 12.46
C ARG A 7 11.80 -6.38 13.72
N SER A 8 10.56 -6.07 14.06
CA SER A 8 10.24 -5.31 15.27
C SER A 8 9.02 -5.88 15.98
N ALA A 9 9.12 -6.03 17.29
CA ALA A 9 8.00 -6.41 18.15
C ALA A 9 7.14 -5.20 18.58
N GLU A 10 7.67 -3.99 18.42
CA GLU A 10 7.01 -2.74 18.82
C GLU A 10 7.43 -1.57 17.91
N ILE A 11 6.53 -0.63 17.66
CA ILE A 11 6.81 0.64 16.96
C ILE A 11 6.11 1.74 17.72
N GLU A 12 6.86 2.72 18.24
CA GLU A 12 6.33 3.89 18.97
C GLU A 12 5.32 3.51 20.09
N GLY A 13 5.64 2.50 20.92
CA GLY A 13 4.74 2.05 22.00
C GLY A 13 3.61 1.14 21.53
N THR A 14 3.45 0.93 20.22
CA THR A 14 2.39 0.08 19.64
C THR A 14 2.92 -1.30 19.31
N LYS A 15 2.22 -2.34 19.77
CA LYS A 15 2.55 -3.74 19.45
C LYS A 15 2.61 -3.93 17.94
N CYS A 16 3.71 -4.53 17.47
CA CYS A 16 3.95 -4.83 16.07
C CYS A 16 3.90 -6.33 15.83
N HIS A 17 3.13 -6.72 14.81
CA HIS A 17 2.97 -8.10 14.43
C HIS A 17 3.99 -8.50 13.36
N ALA A 18 4.46 -9.74 13.37
CA ALA A 18 5.44 -10.19 12.40
C ALA A 18 4.83 -10.39 11.01
N ARG A 19 3.56 -10.81 10.96
CA ARG A 19 2.79 -11.05 9.74
C ARG A 19 1.41 -10.42 9.81
N VAL A 20 0.80 -10.22 8.65
CA VAL A 20 -0.55 -9.68 8.55
C VAL A 20 -1.55 -10.63 9.21
N ALA A 21 -1.33 -11.94 9.14
CA ALA A 21 -2.21 -12.95 9.75
C ALA A 21 -2.25 -12.91 11.29
N ASP A 22 -1.23 -12.35 11.95
CA ASP A 22 -1.11 -12.37 13.41
C ASP A 22 -1.86 -11.22 14.09
N ALA A 23 -2.31 -10.24 13.31
CA ALA A 23 -3.06 -9.12 13.83
C ALA A 23 -4.50 -9.54 14.14
N VAL A 24 -5.01 -9.08 15.27
CA VAL A 24 -6.32 -9.50 15.81
C VAL A 24 -7.44 -8.56 15.38
N ASP A 25 -7.11 -7.29 15.15
CA ASP A 25 -8.07 -6.25 14.78
C ASP A 25 -8.64 -6.46 13.37
N GLU A 26 -9.87 -6.02 13.11
CA GLU A 26 -10.38 -5.91 11.75
C GLU A 26 -9.59 -4.82 10.99
N ILE A 27 -9.19 -5.10 9.75
CA ILE A 27 -8.36 -4.19 8.93
C ILE A 27 -9.05 -3.94 7.59
N ASP A 28 -9.40 -2.68 7.34
CA ASP A 28 -10.08 -2.27 6.10
C ASP A 28 -9.11 -2.14 4.90
N ALA A 29 -7.88 -1.71 5.17
CA ALA A 29 -6.88 -1.40 4.15
C ALA A 29 -5.44 -1.61 4.63
N ALA A 30 -4.54 -1.92 3.71
CA ALA A 30 -3.12 -2.12 3.99
C ALA A 30 -2.23 -1.17 3.17
N MET A 31 -1.23 -0.57 3.83
CA MET A 31 -0.16 0.18 3.17
C MET A 31 1.13 -0.65 3.17
N ILE A 32 1.56 -1.07 1.98
CA ILE A 32 2.73 -1.93 1.81
C ILE A 32 3.94 -1.04 1.51
N MET A 33 4.89 -1.03 2.45
CA MET A 33 6.12 -0.22 2.37
C MET A 33 7.40 -1.07 2.30
N VAL A 34 7.26 -2.40 2.21
CA VAL A 34 8.37 -3.34 1.96
C VAL A 34 8.61 -3.52 0.46
N THR A 35 9.79 -4.03 0.06
CA THR A 35 10.20 -4.13 -1.34
C THR A 35 10.33 -5.59 -1.82
N GLY A 36 10.41 -5.78 -3.14
CA GLY A 36 10.73 -7.07 -3.76
C GLY A 36 9.72 -8.18 -3.44
N ALA A 37 10.21 -9.38 -3.16
CA ALA A 37 9.37 -10.55 -2.86
C ALA A 37 8.47 -10.33 -1.64
N ALA A 38 8.95 -9.60 -0.61
CA ALA A 38 8.17 -9.30 0.58
C ALA A 38 6.92 -8.47 0.28
N ALA A 39 6.95 -7.62 -0.75
CA ALA A 39 5.76 -6.88 -1.17
C ALA A 39 4.71 -7.79 -1.78
N VAL A 40 5.13 -8.79 -2.57
CA VAL A 40 4.22 -9.78 -3.18
C VAL A 40 3.60 -10.66 -2.10
N ASP A 41 4.39 -11.09 -1.12
CA ASP A 41 3.90 -11.90 -0.01
C ASP A 41 2.94 -11.10 0.87
N ALA A 42 3.24 -9.82 1.15
CA ALA A 42 2.31 -8.95 1.86
C ALA A 42 0.97 -8.78 1.13
N VAL A 43 0.97 -8.66 -0.20
CA VAL A 43 -0.27 -8.63 -1.01
C VAL A 43 -1.08 -9.92 -0.84
N ARG A 44 -0.41 -11.07 -0.87
CA ARG A 44 -1.06 -12.39 -0.70
C ARG A 44 -1.64 -12.55 0.70
N GLU A 45 -0.90 -12.14 1.73
CA GLU A 45 -1.40 -12.18 3.10
C GLU A 45 -2.60 -11.26 3.31
N CYS A 46 -2.58 -10.06 2.70
CA CYS A 46 -3.73 -9.15 2.71
C CYS A 46 -4.96 -9.80 2.07
N ALA A 47 -4.80 -10.40 0.88
CA ALA A 47 -5.87 -11.11 0.20
C ALA A 47 -6.41 -12.29 1.01
N ALA A 48 -5.53 -13.10 1.61
CA ALA A 48 -5.91 -14.24 2.43
C ALA A 48 -6.70 -13.83 3.69
N ARG A 49 -6.42 -12.64 4.22
CA ARG A 49 -7.13 -12.06 5.37
C ARG A 49 -8.41 -11.31 5.00
N GLY A 50 -8.72 -11.17 3.71
CA GLY A 50 -9.90 -10.42 3.25
C GLY A 50 -9.71 -8.89 3.23
N ILE A 51 -8.47 -8.41 3.26
CA ILE A 51 -8.17 -6.97 3.10
C ILE A 51 -8.23 -6.64 1.60
N HIS A 52 -9.24 -5.89 1.19
CA HIS A 52 -9.51 -5.63 -0.22
C HIS A 52 -8.81 -4.38 -0.78
N HIS A 53 -8.46 -3.42 0.08
CA HIS A 53 -7.83 -2.16 -0.33
C HIS A 53 -6.35 -2.17 0.02
N VAL A 54 -5.48 -2.02 -0.99
CA VAL A 54 -4.02 -2.07 -0.82
C VAL A 54 -3.36 -0.84 -1.42
N TRP A 55 -2.35 -0.32 -0.75
CA TRP A 55 -1.50 0.74 -1.26
C TRP A 55 -0.08 0.21 -1.46
N LEU A 56 0.38 0.13 -2.70
CA LEU A 56 1.76 -0.20 -3.04
C LEU A 56 2.59 1.10 -3.05
N PHE A 57 3.28 1.40 -1.95
CA PHE A 57 4.06 2.63 -1.84
C PHE A 57 5.29 2.61 -2.75
N ARG A 58 5.53 3.73 -3.44
CA ARG A 58 6.77 4.00 -4.18
C ARG A 58 7.43 5.26 -3.60
N GLY A 59 8.65 5.09 -3.09
CA GLY A 59 9.47 6.19 -2.60
C GLY A 59 10.23 6.93 -3.71
N VAL A 60 10.88 8.03 -3.36
CA VAL A 60 11.80 8.73 -4.28
C VAL A 60 13.07 7.89 -4.43
N GLY A 61 13.52 7.67 -5.67
CA GLY A 61 14.75 6.92 -5.94
C GLY A 61 14.65 5.40 -5.77
N SER A 62 13.48 4.85 -5.44
CA SER A 62 13.26 3.41 -5.31
C SER A 62 11.86 3.00 -5.81
N PRO A 63 11.72 1.85 -6.49
CA PRO A 63 10.41 1.33 -6.88
C PRO A 63 9.52 1.00 -5.66
N GLY A 64 10.11 0.83 -4.47
CA GLY A 64 9.37 0.50 -3.26
C GLY A 64 8.64 -0.85 -3.37
N ALA A 65 7.37 -0.86 -3.01
CA ALA A 65 6.48 -2.02 -3.13
C ALA A 65 5.97 -2.24 -4.56
N VAL A 66 6.23 -1.33 -5.49
CA VAL A 66 5.73 -1.41 -6.86
C VAL A 66 6.66 -2.27 -7.72
N SER A 67 6.13 -3.35 -8.27
CA SER A 67 6.78 -4.21 -9.25
C SER A 67 5.72 -4.85 -10.15
N THR A 68 6.11 -5.37 -11.31
CA THR A 68 5.19 -6.14 -12.18
C THR A 68 4.54 -7.29 -11.40
N ALA A 69 5.31 -7.95 -10.53
CA ALA A 69 4.84 -9.06 -9.72
C ALA A 69 3.81 -8.64 -8.65
N SER A 70 4.07 -7.56 -7.91
CA SER A 70 3.13 -7.09 -6.86
C SER A 70 1.85 -6.52 -7.45
N VAL A 71 1.92 -5.82 -8.59
CA VAL A 71 0.73 -5.35 -9.32
C VAL A 71 -0.06 -6.53 -9.89
N ALA A 72 0.61 -7.54 -10.45
CA ALA A 72 -0.06 -8.75 -10.94
C ALA A 72 -0.74 -9.52 -9.79
N ALA A 73 -0.10 -9.62 -8.62
CA ALA A 73 -0.67 -10.25 -7.44
C ALA A 73 -1.95 -9.52 -6.97
N CYS A 74 -1.95 -8.17 -6.92
CA CYS A 74 -3.16 -7.42 -6.59
C CYS A 74 -4.31 -7.74 -7.55
N ARG A 75 -4.03 -7.78 -8.86
CA ARG A 75 -5.03 -8.10 -9.88
C ARG A 75 -5.55 -9.52 -9.76
N GLN A 76 -4.66 -10.49 -9.55
CA GLN A 76 -5.01 -11.91 -9.40
C GLN A 76 -5.95 -12.14 -8.21
N HIS A 77 -5.74 -11.41 -7.12
CA HIS A 77 -6.56 -11.50 -5.92
C HIS A 77 -7.75 -10.52 -5.92
N GLY A 78 -7.96 -9.76 -7.00
CA GLY A 78 -9.07 -8.81 -7.12
C GLY A 78 -9.02 -7.65 -6.12
N LEU A 79 -7.82 -7.25 -5.69
CA LEU A 79 -7.61 -6.15 -4.75
C LEU A 79 -7.70 -4.80 -5.46
N ASP A 80 -8.34 -3.84 -4.79
CA ASP A 80 -8.34 -2.44 -5.22
C ASP A 80 -7.02 -1.79 -4.76
N ALA A 81 -6.16 -1.49 -5.72
CA ALA A 81 -4.77 -1.13 -5.46
C ALA A 81 -4.45 0.32 -5.88
N VAL A 82 -3.98 1.12 -4.92
CA VAL A 82 -3.28 2.38 -5.21
C VAL A 82 -1.82 2.06 -5.53
N VAL A 83 -1.41 2.29 -6.77
CA VAL A 83 -0.07 1.92 -7.25
C VAL A 83 0.88 3.13 -7.31
N GLY A 84 1.90 3.10 -6.46
CA GLY A 84 3.06 4.00 -6.54
C GLY A 84 2.82 5.43 -6.10
N ALA A 85 1.66 5.74 -5.52
CA ALA A 85 1.39 7.05 -4.96
C ALA A 85 2.13 7.25 -3.63
N CYS A 86 2.63 8.46 -3.36
CA CYS A 86 3.16 8.83 -2.06
C CYS A 86 2.01 9.22 -1.10
N PRO A 87 1.89 8.63 0.11
CA PRO A 87 0.82 8.95 1.06
C PRO A 87 0.76 10.44 1.45
N LEU A 88 1.91 11.12 1.52
CA LEU A 88 1.99 12.55 1.87
C LEU A 88 1.35 13.48 0.83
N MET A 89 0.95 12.96 -0.33
CA MET A 89 0.10 13.71 -1.25
C MET A 89 -1.35 13.82 -0.78
N PHE A 90 -1.78 13.01 0.19
CA PHE A 90 -3.18 12.91 0.62
C PHE A 90 -3.35 13.14 2.12
N LEU A 91 -2.38 12.73 2.93
CA LEU A 91 -2.38 12.97 4.37
C LEU A 91 -2.20 14.47 4.66
N GLN A 92 -3.17 15.07 5.33
CA GLN A 92 -3.14 16.50 5.67
C GLN A 92 -2.20 16.77 6.87
N PRO A 93 -1.51 17.93 6.88
CA PRO A 93 -1.48 18.95 5.83
C PRO A 93 -0.57 18.56 4.63
N VAL A 94 -1.04 18.81 3.40
CA VAL A 94 -0.26 18.55 2.18
C VAL A 94 0.56 19.79 1.80
N GLU A 95 1.84 19.73 2.16
CA GLU A 95 2.76 20.85 2.04
C GLU A 95 3.81 20.68 0.94
N SER A 96 4.33 21.82 0.46
CA SER A 96 5.51 21.93 -0.40
C SER A 96 5.48 21.04 -1.66
N VAL A 97 6.49 20.19 -1.83
CA VAL A 97 6.70 19.32 -2.99
C VAL A 97 5.56 18.32 -3.19
N HIS A 98 4.87 17.92 -2.11
CA HIS A 98 3.76 16.95 -2.20
C HIS A 98 2.50 17.57 -2.83
N ARG A 99 2.28 18.88 -2.68
CA ARG A 99 1.20 19.60 -3.36
C ARG A 99 1.40 19.63 -4.88
N VAL A 100 2.64 19.92 -5.31
CA VAL A 100 3.02 19.93 -6.73
C VAL A 100 2.95 18.52 -7.32
N HIS A 101 3.51 17.52 -6.61
CA HIS A 101 3.48 16.12 -7.04
C HIS A 101 2.04 15.61 -7.21
N LEU A 102 1.13 15.93 -6.27
CA LEU A 102 -0.29 15.61 -6.40
C LEU A 102 -0.91 16.26 -7.65
N ALA A 103 -0.64 17.54 -7.90
CA ALA A 103 -1.18 18.26 -9.04
C ALA A 103 -0.73 17.64 -10.38
N VAL A 104 0.56 17.30 -10.51
CA VAL A 104 1.12 16.62 -11.70
C VAL A 104 0.47 15.26 -11.91
N ARG A 105 0.28 14.46 -10.85
CA ARG A 105 -0.39 13.16 -10.96
C ARG A 105 -1.85 13.26 -11.40
N ARG A 106 -2.57 14.28 -10.93
CA ARG A 106 -3.95 14.56 -11.38
C ARG A 106 -4.00 14.89 -12.86
N PHE A 107 -3.02 15.64 -13.36
CA PHE A 107 -2.92 16.00 -14.78
C PHE A 107 -2.60 14.77 -15.66
N ASN A 108 -1.70 13.88 -15.20
CA ASN A 108 -1.25 12.73 -15.99
C ASN A 108 -2.19 11.52 -15.98
N ARG A 109 -3.35 11.56 -15.29
CA ARG A 109 -4.32 10.44 -15.17
C ARG A 109 -3.72 9.12 -14.67
N GLU A 110 -2.61 9.14 -13.93
CA GLU A 110 -2.03 7.94 -13.30
C GLU A 110 -2.91 7.38 -12.15
N CYS A 111 -4.02 8.06 -11.83
CA CYS A 111 -5.16 7.51 -11.10
C CYS A 111 -6.19 6.90 -12.07
N ALA A 112 -5.79 5.88 -12.83
CA ALA A 112 -6.78 4.92 -13.30
C ALA A 112 -6.94 3.89 -12.18
N PRO A 113 -8.14 3.74 -11.56
CA PRO A 113 -8.38 2.59 -10.70
C PRO A 113 -8.06 1.32 -11.51
N ALA A 114 -7.37 0.37 -10.90
CA ALA A 114 -7.16 -0.94 -11.51
C ALA A 114 -8.53 -1.65 -11.57
N GLY A 115 -9.30 -1.35 -12.61
CA GLY A 115 -10.65 -1.88 -12.82
C GLY A 115 -11.74 -0.92 -12.33
N SER A 116 -12.26 -0.09 -13.23
CA SER A 116 -13.59 0.48 -13.09
C SER A 116 -14.62 -0.66 -13.12
N ARG A 117 -15.03 -1.17 -11.96
CA ARG A 117 -16.32 -1.86 -11.86
C ARG A 117 -17.38 -0.77 -12.00
N THR A 118 -17.90 -0.60 -13.22
CA THR A 118 -19.22 -0.03 -13.43
C THR A 118 -20.20 -0.81 -12.57
N ARG A 119 -20.85 -0.12 -11.63
CA ARG A 119 -22.15 -0.54 -11.13
C ARG A 119 -23.17 -0.50 -12.25
#